data_AF-A0AAW6DIP6-F1
#
_entry.id   AF-A0AAW6DIP6-F1
#
_cell.length_a   1.000
_cell.length_b   1.000
_cell.length_c   1.000
_cell.angle_alpha   90.00
_cell.angle_beta   90.00
_cell.angle_gamma   90.00
#
_symmetry.space_group_name_H-M   'P 1'
#
loop_
_entity.id
_entity.type
_entity.pdbx_description
1 polymer ?
#
loop_
_entity_poly.entity_id
_entity_poly.type
_entity_poly.pdbx_seq_one_letter_code
_entity_poly.pdbx_strand_id
1 'polypeptide(L)'
;MTILKKNYRKVIFSILLIIGIYYVFSLPPILICRGGIESGKPAESINNSIDQSYTSYLLNDFLKRKYHKLCSFDYFYFLNFKFWQDLNIKQSDIIKSNTQEAVPEKLNPFLYRINQNLSDHAFNFFDVTRENDKWYYSYYVQGG
;
A
#
# COMPACT_ATOMS: atom_id res chain seq x y z
N MET A 1 -32.78 13.95 -36.85
CA MET A 1 -32.50 12.90 -35.83
C MET A 1 -31.00 12.57 -35.67
N THR A 2 -30.10 13.54 -35.91
CA THR A 2 -28.63 13.35 -35.90
C THR A 2 -27.93 14.15 -34.80
N ILE A 3 -28.54 15.26 -34.34
CA ILE A 3 -28.01 16.12 -33.28
C ILE A 3 -28.08 15.43 -31.89
N LEU A 4 -29.20 14.75 -31.60
CA LEU A 4 -29.35 13.92 -30.38
C LEU A 4 -28.30 12.79 -30.29
N LYS A 5 -27.90 12.21 -31.43
CA LYS A 5 -26.84 11.20 -31.50
C LYS A 5 -25.42 11.75 -31.24
N LYS A 6 -25.18 13.06 -31.33
CA LYS A 6 -23.83 13.62 -31.07
C LYS A 6 -23.57 13.88 -29.59
N ASN A 7 -24.63 14.09 -28.80
CA ASN A 7 -24.53 14.41 -27.38
C ASN A 7 -24.42 13.18 -26.48
N TYR A 8 -25.04 12.04 -26.84
CA TYR A 8 -24.99 10.84 -25.98
C TYR A 8 -23.56 10.31 -25.79
N ARG A 9 -22.70 10.37 -26.82
CA ARG A 9 -21.30 9.93 -26.70
C ARG A 9 -20.51 10.78 -25.70
N LYS A 10 -20.74 12.09 -25.71
CA LYS A 10 -20.13 13.02 -24.74
C LYS A 10 -20.65 12.73 -23.33
N VAL A 11 -21.95 12.51 -23.19
CA VAL A 11 -22.57 12.16 -21.90
C VAL A 11 -22.02 10.84 -21.36
N ILE A 12 -21.95 9.78 -22.17
CA ILE A 12 -21.36 8.50 -21.77
C ILE A 12 -19.90 8.68 -21.37
N PHE A 13 -19.12 9.41 -22.16
CA PHE A 13 -17.71 9.68 -21.82
C PHE A 13 -17.58 10.41 -20.49
N SER A 14 -18.41 11.43 -20.24
CA SER A 14 -18.43 12.14 -18.96
C SER A 14 -18.81 11.23 -17.80
N ILE A 15 -19.80 10.36 -17.97
CA ILE A 15 -20.20 9.38 -16.95
C ILE A 15 -19.04 8.42 -16.65
N LEU A 16 -18.39 7.88 -17.68
CA LEU A 16 -17.23 7.00 -17.53
C LEU A 16 -16.06 7.71 -16.86
N LEU A 17 -15.82 8.99 -17.16
CA LEU A 17 -14.81 9.80 -16.52
C LEU A 17 -15.08 9.95 -15.02
N ILE A 18 -16.32 10.27 -14.64
CA ILE A 18 -16.73 10.42 -13.24
C ILE A 18 -16.56 9.09 -12.49
N ILE A 19 -17.00 7.99 -13.09
CA ILE A 19 -16.83 6.64 -12.54
C ILE A 19 -15.34 6.33 -12.37
N GLY A 20 -14.51 6.62 -13.38
CA GLY A 20 -13.07 6.40 -13.33
C GLY A 20 -12.39 7.20 -12.22
N ILE A 21 -12.73 8.48 -12.07
CA ILE A 21 -12.21 9.34 -10.99
C ILE A 21 -12.63 8.77 -9.62
N TYR A 22 -13.89 8.37 -9.47
CA TYR A 22 -14.39 7.76 -8.25
C TYR A 22 -13.63 6.47 -7.88
N TYR A 23 -13.36 5.60 -8.86
CA TYR A 23 -12.56 4.40 -8.65
C TYR A 23 -11.14 4.73 -8.23
N VAL A 24 -10.47 5.67 -8.90
CA VAL A 24 -9.09 6.08 -8.57
C VAL A 24 -8.99 6.57 -7.13
N PHE A 25 -9.93 7.40 -6.67
CA PHE A 25 -9.94 7.86 -5.28
C PHE A 25 -10.33 6.79 -4.27
N SER A 26 -11.04 5.73 -4.69
CA SER A 26 -11.37 4.59 -3.83
C SER A 26 -10.24 3.58 -3.69
N LEU A 27 -9.16 3.72 -4.48
CA LEU A 27 -8.04 2.79 -4.41
C LEU A 27 -7.31 2.89 -3.05
N PRO A 28 -6.83 1.74 -2.53
CA PRO A 28 -5.84 1.77 -1.47
C PRO A 28 -4.59 2.51 -1.96
N PRO A 29 -3.74 2.99 -1.04
CA PRO A 29 -2.42 3.43 -1.41
C PRO A 29 -1.68 2.34 -2.22
N ILE A 30 -0.77 2.76 -3.08
CA ILE A 30 0.02 1.82 -3.89
C ILE A 30 1.47 1.93 -3.47
N LEU A 31 2.05 0.81 -3.06
CA LEU A 31 3.47 0.69 -2.84
C LEU A 31 4.18 0.40 -4.16
N ILE A 32 5.16 1.22 -4.50
CA ILE A 32 6.04 1.06 -5.65
C ILE A 32 7.45 0.80 -5.14
N CYS A 33 8.05 -0.27 -5.64
CA CYS A 33 9.46 -0.54 -5.43
C CYS A 33 10.12 -1.15 -6.66
N ARG A 34 11.46 -1.12 -6.69
CA ARG A 34 12.23 -1.69 -7.82
C ARG A 34 12.13 -3.21 -7.78
N GLY A 35 11.18 -3.75 -8.54
CA GLY A 35 10.82 -5.17 -8.55
C GLY A 35 9.31 -5.42 -8.52
N GLY A 36 8.52 -4.36 -8.31
CA GLY A 36 7.11 -4.35 -8.67
C GLY A 36 6.25 -3.36 -7.91
N ILE A 37 4.94 -3.51 -8.10
CA ILE A 37 3.89 -2.71 -7.48
C ILE A 37 3.07 -3.62 -6.55
N GLU A 38 2.73 -3.13 -5.37
CA GLU A 38 1.83 -3.81 -4.43
C GLU A 38 0.69 -2.87 -4.01
N SER A 39 -0.53 -3.42 -4.03
CA SER A 39 -1.73 -2.74 -3.56
C SER A 39 -2.02 -3.16 -2.13
N GLY A 40 -2.44 -2.22 -1.28
CA GLY A 40 -2.76 -2.51 0.11
C GLY A 40 -3.86 -3.55 0.25
N LYS A 41 -3.66 -4.52 1.14
CA LYS A 41 -4.70 -5.45 1.55
C LYS A 41 -5.51 -4.79 2.67
N PRO A 42 -6.84 -4.72 2.58
CA PRO A 42 -7.64 -4.13 3.64
C PRO A 42 -7.36 -4.88 4.95
N ALA A 43 -7.06 -4.11 5.98
CA ALA A 43 -7.06 -4.62 7.33
C ALA A 43 -8.52 -4.78 7.74
N GLU A 44 -9.03 -6.00 7.82
CA GLU A 44 -10.27 -6.22 8.57
C GLU A 44 -10.10 -5.57 9.95
N SER A 45 -11.16 -4.93 10.47
CA SER A 45 -11.18 -4.43 11.84
C SER A 45 -10.93 -5.62 12.76
N ILE A 46 -9.67 -5.82 13.15
CA ILE A 46 -9.30 -6.84 14.13
C ILE A 46 -9.93 -6.36 15.42
N ASN A 47 -11.15 -6.84 15.69
CA ASN A 47 -11.72 -6.79 17.02
C ASN A 47 -10.66 -7.36 17.96
N ASN A 48 -10.30 -6.55 18.95
CA ASN A 48 -9.30 -6.84 19.96
C ASN A 48 -9.64 -8.13 20.70
N SER A 49 -9.19 -9.25 20.16
CA SER A 49 -8.96 -10.52 20.84
C SER A 49 -7.95 -11.29 19.99
N ILE A 50 -6.72 -10.75 19.94
CA ILE A 50 -5.59 -11.46 19.33
C ILE A 50 -5.26 -12.62 20.27
N ASP A 51 -5.92 -13.75 20.06
CA ASP A 51 -5.44 -15.03 20.53
C ASP A 51 -4.06 -15.28 19.90
N GLN A 52 -3.06 -15.54 20.74
CA GLN A 52 -1.67 -15.79 20.31
C GLN A 52 -1.56 -16.95 19.30
N SER A 53 -2.56 -17.82 19.21
CA SER A 53 -2.69 -18.88 18.20
C SER A 53 -3.07 -18.36 16.80
N TYR A 54 -3.81 -17.26 16.69
CA TYR A 54 -4.13 -16.63 15.41
C TYR A 54 -2.90 -15.90 14.83
N THR A 55 -2.07 -15.39 15.73
CA THR A 55 -0.79 -14.75 15.38
C THR A 55 0.17 -15.78 14.80
N SER A 56 0.25 -17.00 15.34
CA SER A 56 1.11 -18.05 14.80
C SER A 56 0.58 -18.65 13.49
N TYR A 57 -0.75 -18.68 13.28
CA TYR A 57 -1.34 -19.07 12.00
C TYR A 57 -1.09 -18.01 10.91
N LEU A 58 -1.37 -16.73 11.19
CA LEU A 58 -1.06 -15.63 10.29
C LEU A 58 0.44 -15.54 10.03
N LEU A 59 1.30 -15.61 11.05
CA LEU A 59 2.75 -15.58 10.90
C LEU A 59 3.25 -16.78 10.06
N ASN A 60 2.71 -17.98 10.26
CA ASN A 60 3.02 -19.12 9.39
C ASN A 60 2.53 -18.90 7.95
N ASP A 61 1.37 -18.28 7.74
CA ASP A 61 0.81 -18.03 6.41
C ASP A 61 1.48 -16.83 5.71
N PHE A 62 2.01 -15.87 6.48
CA PHE A 62 2.84 -14.74 6.05
C PHE A 62 4.27 -15.18 5.72
N LEU A 63 4.84 -16.10 6.49
CA LEU A 63 6.18 -16.67 6.26
C LEU A 63 6.18 -17.78 5.19
N LYS A 64 5.08 -18.53 4.98
CA LYS A 64 5.01 -19.61 3.98
C LYS A 64 4.80 -19.16 2.54
N ARG A 65 4.66 -17.87 2.26
CA ARG A 65 4.38 -17.41 0.90
C ARG A 65 5.67 -17.14 0.14
N LYS A 66 5.98 -18.10 -0.74
CA LYS A 66 6.79 -18.07 -1.97
C LYS A 66 6.45 -16.89 -2.94
N TYR A 67 5.89 -15.78 -2.46
CA TYR A 67 5.19 -14.72 -3.21
C TYR A 67 5.53 -13.29 -2.77
N HIS A 68 6.51 -13.10 -1.88
CA HIS A 68 6.98 -11.76 -1.58
C HIS A 68 7.73 -11.23 -2.81
N LYS A 69 7.32 -10.06 -3.32
CA LYS A 69 8.02 -9.44 -4.45
C LYS A 69 9.41 -9.00 -3.96
N LEU A 70 10.44 -9.44 -4.68
CA LEU A 70 11.79 -8.91 -4.54
C LEU A 70 11.73 -7.41 -4.81
N CYS A 71 12.26 -6.62 -3.89
CA CYS A 71 12.50 -5.20 -4.13
C CYS A 71 13.91 -4.78 -3.69
N SER A 72 14.48 -3.74 -4.33
CA SER A 72 15.77 -3.15 -3.91
C SER A 72 15.57 -1.98 -2.97
N PHE A 73 16.51 -1.77 -2.05
CA PHE A 73 16.51 -0.72 -1.01
C PHE A 73 16.31 0.72 -1.54
N ASP A 74 16.81 1.04 -2.72
CA ASP A 74 16.89 2.44 -3.20
C ASP A 74 15.53 3.09 -3.56
N TYR A 75 14.46 2.30 -3.73
CA TYR A 75 13.18 2.81 -4.25
C TYR A 75 12.00 2.22 -3.50
N PHE A 76 11.51 2.92 -2.47
CA PHE A 76 10.25 2.57 -1.80
C PHE A 76 9.35 3.80 -1.68
N TYR A 77 8.25 3.77 -2.42
CA TYR A 77 7.32 4.88 -2.48
C TYR A 77 5.88 4.42 -2.27
N PHE A 78 5.15 5.10 -1.40
CA PHE A 78 3.70 4.99 -1.34
C PHE A 78 3.06 6.12 -2.15
N LEU A 79 2.21 5.73 -3.09
CA LEU A 79 1.31 6.62 -3.81
C LEU A 79 -0.02 6.74 -3.07
N ASN A 80 -0.41 7.98 -2.80
CA ASN A 80 -1.70 8.33 -2.26
C ASN A 80 -2.57 8.96 -3.34
N PHE A 81 -3.72 8.35 -3.63
CA PHE A 81 -4.65 8.90 -4.62
C PHE A 81 -5.56 9.99 -4.03
N LYS A 82 -5.79 10.00 -2.70
CA LYS A 82 -6.59 11.04 -2.03
C LYS A 82 -5.68 12.11 -1.45
N PHE A 83 -5.27 13.07 -2.27
CA PHE A 83 -4.31 14.12 -1.89
C PHE A 83 -4.76 15.03 -0.73
N TRP A 84 -6.04 15.03 -0.39
CA TRP A 84 -6.57 15.79 0.75
C TRP A 84 -6.52 15.01 2.08
N GLN A 85 -6.13 13.73 2.06
CA GLN A 85 -6.02 12.88 3.24
C GLN A 85 -4.60 12.34 3.35
N ASP A 86 -3.94 12.63 4.46
CA ASP A 86 -2.59 12.16 4.67
C ASP A 86 -2.54 10.66 4.99
N LEU A 87 -1.52 9.98 4.46
CA LEU A 87 -1.18 8.63 4.87
C LEU A 87 -0.39 8.66 6.17
N ASN A 88 -0.77 7.80 7.11
CA ASN A 88 0.03 7.45 8.27
C ASN A 88 0.61 6.06 8.03
N ILE A 89 1.92 6.00 7.83
CA ILE A 89 2.64 4.78 7.46
C ILE A 89 3.49 4.38 8.67
N LYS A 90 3.31 3.15 9.15
CA LYS A 90 4.09 2.60 10.26
C LYS A 90 4.67 1.27 9.85
N GLN A 91 5.92 1.01 10.19
CA GLN A 91 6.51 -0.31 10.04
C GLN A 91 6.01 -1.21 11.16
N SER A 92 5.57 -2.42 10.83
CA SER A 92 5.06 -3.40 11.79
C SER A 92 6.19 -4.32 12.25
N ASP A 93 6.40 -4.37 13.56
CA ASP A 93 7.45 -5.14 14.25
C ASP A 93 7.28 -6.64 14.04
N ILE A 94 7.90 -7.24 13.01
CA ILE A 94 7.84 -8.70 12.87
C ILE A 94 9.20 -9.39 12.66
N ILE A 95 10.32 -8.70 12.39
CA ILE A 95 11.64 -9.37 12.48
C ILE A 95 12.68 -8.41 13.08
N LYS A 96 12.85 -8.51 14.40
CA LYS A 96 13.90 -7.87 15.21
C LYS A 96 15.30 -8.38 14.83
N SER A 97 15.83 -7.98 13.69
CA SER A 97 17.29 -7.92 13.49
C SER A 97 17.80 -6.51 13.25
N ASN A 98 16.91 -5.54 13.02
CA ASN A 98 17.30 -4.18 12.66
C ASN A 98 17.04 -3.22 13.83
N THR A 99 18.10 -2.53 14.25
CA THR A 99 18.09 -1.52 15.31
C THR A 99 17.56 -0.16 14.82
N GLN A 100 17.16 -0.05 13.56
CA GLN A 100 16.70 1.19 12.93
C GLN A 100 15.39 0.94 12.16
N GLU A 101 14.35 1.68 12.56
CA GLU A 101 13.05 1.68 11.91
C GLU A 101 13.10 2.43 10.56
N ALA A 102 12.30 1.97 9.60
CA ALA A 102 12.09 2.67 8.34
C ALA A 102 11.35 3.98 8.59
N VAL A 103 11.91 5.09 8.13
CA VAL A 103 11.34 6.42 8.35
C VAL A 103 10.54 6.83 7.12
N PRO A 104 9.20 6.96 7.20
CA PRO A 104 8.40 7.51 6.12
C PRO A 104 8.60 9.02 6.03
N GLU A 105 8.79 9.50 4.81
CA GLU A 105 8.96 10.91 4.48
C GLU A 105 7.91 11.33 3.46
N LYS A 106 7.08 12.32 3.81
CA LYS A 106 6.11 12.91 2.89
C LYS A 106 6.82 13.89 1.96
N LEU A 107 6.96 13.52 0.69
CA LEU A 107 7.53 14.42 -0.33
C LEU A 107 6.47 15.41 -0.82
N ASN A 108 5.26 14.92 -1.06
CA ASN A 108 4.08 15.72 -1.39
C ASN A 108 2.80 14.94 -1.04
N PRO A 109 1.59 15.51 -1.15
CA PRO A 109 0.35 14.84 -0.76
C PRO A 109 0.04 13.52 -1.50
N PHE A 110 0.65 13.31 -2.67
CA PHE A 110 0.49 12.09 -3.47
C PHE A 110 1.61 11.07 -3.25
N LEU A 111 2.75 11.47 -2.67
CA LEU A 111 3.97 10.69 -2.71
C LEU A 111 4.69 10.71 -1.37
N TYR A 112 4.89 9.52 -0.83
CA TYR A 112 5.64 9.27 0.39
C TYR A 112 6.81 8.37 0.06
N ARG A 113 8.02 8.76 0.45
CA ARG A 113 9.23 7.94 0.36
C ARG A 113 9.43 7.18 1.67
N ILE A 114 9.87 5.94 1.61
CA ILE A 114 10.30 5.19 2.79
C ILE A 114 11.82 5.12 2.77
N ASN A 115 12.45 5.83 3.70
CA ASN A 115 13.89 5.72 3.91
C ASN A 115 14.15 4.47 4.74
N GLN A 116 14.56 3.39 4.09
CA GLN A 116 15.00 2.19 4.77
C GLN A 116 16.48 2.30 5.10
N ASN A 117 16.81 2.09 6.36
CA ASN A 117 18.18 2.06 6.87
C ASN A 117 18.56 0.64 7.28
N LEU A 118 18.23 -0.35 6.41
CA LEU A 118 18.45 -1.77 6.69
C LEU A 118 19.70 -2.22 5.95
N SER A 119 20.54 -3.01 6.62
CA SER A 119 21.86 -3.37 6.12
C SER A 119 21.94 -4.67 5.32
N ASP A 120 20.88 -5.47 5.21
CA ASP A 120 20.83 -6.65 4.32
C ASP A 120 19.40 -7.25 4.32
N HIS A 121 19.16 -8.19 3.39
CA HIS A 121 17.90 -8.90 3.14
C HIS A 121 16.86 -8.90 4.28
N ALA A 122 15.70 -8.28 4.10
CA ALA A 122 14.71 -8.14 5.15
C ALA A 122 13.27 -8.27 4.64
N PHE A 123 12.41 -8.93 5.41
CA PHE A 123 10.98 -8.79 5.25
C PHE A 123 10.53 -7.52 5.96
N ASN A 124 9.81 -6.65 5.25
CA ASN A 124 9.23 -5.47 5.84
C ASN A 124 7.70 -5.51 5.72
N PHE A 125 7.07 -5.08 6.80
CA PHE A 125 5.62 -5.02 6.94
C PHE A 125 5.24 -3.58 7.24
N PHE A 126 4.21 -3.06 6.58
CA PHE A 126 3.70 -1.72 6.84
C PHE A 126 2.21 -1.75 7.10
N ASP A 127 1.85 -1.07 8.18
CA ASP A 127 0.50 -0.64 8.47
C ASP A 127 0.34 0.77 7.89
N VAL A 128 -0.57 0.93 6.93
CA VAL A 128 -0.88 2.22 6.33
C VAL A 128 -2.31 2.57 6.66
N THR A 129 -2.54 3.72 7.28
CA THR A 129 -3.89 4.24 7.52
C THR A 129 -4.13 5.53 6.77
N ARG A 130 -5.39 5.72 6.37
CA ARG A 130 -5.91 6.96 5.80
C ARG A 130 -7.31 7.17 6.37
N GLU A 131 -7.44 8.11 7.30
CA GLU A 131 -8.64 8.27 8.12
C GLU A 131 -9.06 6.95 8.79
N ASN A 132 -10.22 6.40 8.40
CA ASN A 132 -10.80 5.18 8.96
C ASN A 132 -10.38 3.92 8.20
N ASP A 133 -9.74 4.08 7.03
CA ASP A 133 -9.26 2.96 6.24
C ASP A 133 -7.88 2.53 6.75
N LYS A 134 -7.67 1.22 6.85
CA LYS A 134 -6.38 0.61 7.20
C LYS A 134 -6.02 -0.46 6.18
N TRP A 135 -4.75 -0.49 5.78
CA TRP A 135 -4.20 -1.49 4.87
C TRP A 135 -2.88 -2.05 5.40
N TYR A 136 -2.60 -3.30 5.01
CA TYR A 136 -1.34 -4.00 5.27
C TYR A 136 -0.56 -4.21 3.97
N TYR A 137 0.75 -4.01 4.03
CA TYR A 137 1.71 -4.28 2.95
C TYR A 137 2.83 -5.18 3.46
N SER A 138 3.29 -6.11 2.63
CA SER A 138 4.36 -7.05 2.99
C SER A 138 5.29 -7.28 1.81
N TYR A 139 6.56 -6.92 1.96
CA TYR A 139 7.56 -7.13 0.91
C TYR A 139 8.87 -7.68 1.44
N TYR A 140 9.63 -8.28 0.52
CA TYR A 140 10.96 -8.78 0.78
C TYR A 140 11.97 -7.92 0.04
N VAL A 141 12.92 -7.37 0.79
CA VAL A 141 14.04 -6.63 0.22
C VAL A 141 15.21 -7.57 0.09
N GLN A 142 15.82 -7.60 -1.09
CA GLN A 142 17.05 -8.35 -1.30
C GLN A 142 18.24 -7.42 -1.06
N GLY A 143 19.14 -7.80 -0.14
CA GLY A 143 20.47 -7.20 0.00
C GLY A 143 21.27 -7.36 -1.30
N GLY A 144 22.04 -6.32 -1.64
CA GLY A 144 22.89 -6.28 -2.82
C GLY A 144 24.34 -6.55 -2.47
#